data_AF-A0A176TJB8-F1
#
_entry.id   AF-A0A176TJB8-F1
#
_cell.length_a   1.000
_cell.length_b   1.000
_cell.length_c   1.000
_cell.angle_alpha   90.00
_cell.angle_beta   90.00
_cell.angle_gamma   90.00
#
_symmetry.space_group_name_H-M   'P 1'
#
loop_
_entity.id
_entity.type
_entity.pdbx_description
1 polymer ?
#
loop_
_entity_poly.entity_id
_entity_poly.type
_entity_poly.pdbx_seq_one_letter_code
_entity_poly.pdbx_strand_id
1 'polypeptide(L)' 'MNADLLIGVVGILIGLFQFYNVYKSWQTLRVSMNGHTSLFMPFAIWYSVFFGLIFIGLGIAALL' A
#
# COMPACT_ATOMS: atom_id res chain seq x y z
N MET A 1 -6.01 -20.52 17.89
CA MET A 1 -6.12 -19.69 16.67
C MET A 1 -4.75 -19.74 16.02
N ASN A 2 -4.66 -20.20 14.77
CA ASN A 2 -3.35 -20.40 14.12
C ASN A 2 -2.76 -19.01 13.82
N ALA A 3 -1.60 -18.72 14.37
CA ALA A 3 -0.96 -17.40 14.22
C ALA A 3 -0.72 -17.06 12.75
N ASP A 4 -0.44 -18.07 11.93
CA ASP A 4 -0.18 -17.95 10.49
C ASP A 4 -1.41 -17.44 9.71
N LEU A 5 -2.60 -17.91 10.08
CA LEU A 5 -3.86 -17.41 9.52
C LEU A 5 -4.07 -15.92 9.82
N LEU A 6 -3.74 -15.51 11.04
CA LEU A 6 -3.87 -14.12 11.48
C LEU A 6 -2.88 -13.22 10.74
N ILE A 7 -1.61 -13.63 10.67
CA ILE A 7 -0.53 -12.91 9.98
C ILE A 7 -0.83 -12.80 8.48
N GLY A 8 -1.27 -13.89 7.86
CA GLY A 8 -1.58 -13.95 6.44
C GLY A 8 -2.73 -13.01 6.05
N VAL A 9 -3.86 -13.10 6.78
CA VAL A 9 -5.03 -12.25 6.54
C VAL A 9 -4.69 -10.78 6.79
N VAL A 10 -3.99 -10.46 7.89
CA VAL A 10 -3.59 -9.07 8.19
C VAL A 10 -2.61 -8.53 7.14
N GLY A 11 -1.66 -9.33 6.68
CA GLY A 11 -0.72 -8.94 5.62
C GLY A 11 -1.43 -8.57 4.32
N ILE A 12 -2.40 -9.38 3.90
CA ILE A 12 -3.23 -9.09 2.71
C ILE A 12 -4.04 -7.80 2.89
N LEU A 13 -4.66 -7.61 4.06
CA LEU A 13 -5.44 -6.40 4.35
C LEU A 13 -4.58 -5.14 4.35
N ILE A 14 -3.38 -5.18 4.94
CA ILE A 14 -2.42 -4.07 4.92
C ILE A 14 -2.00 -3.77 3.48
N GLY A 15 -1.73 -4.81 2.68
CA GLY A 15 -1.39 -4.65 1.28
C GLY A 15 -2.51 -3.96 0.48
N LEU A 16 -3.76 -4.41 0.63
CA LEU A 16 -4.93 -3.77 0.00
C LEU A 16 -5.14 -2.32 0.47
N PHE A 17 -4.89 -2.05 1.75
CA PHE A 17 -4.96 -0.69 2.30
C PHE A 17 -3.93 0.25 1.66
N GLN A 18 -2.72 -0.24 1.35
CA GLN A 18 -1.72 0.55 0.62
C GLN A 18 -2.20 0.93 -0.78
N PHE A 19 -2.87 0.03 -1.50
CA PHE A 19 -3.47 0.36 -2.81
C PHE A 19 -4.58 1.40 -2.72
N TYR A 20 -5.42 1.33 -1.68
CA TYR A 20 -6.43 2.35 -1.41
C TYR A 20 -5.80 3.73 -1.18
N ASN A 21 -4.74 3.79 -0.37
CA ASN A 21 -4.02 5.04 -0.11
C ASN A 21 -3.33 5.59 -1.35
N VAL A 22 -2.79 4.72 -2.22
CA VAL A 22 -2.23 5.10 -3.52
C VAL A 22 -3.29 5.77 -4.37
N TYR A 23 -4.48 5.16 -4.51
CA TYR A 23 -5.57 5.72 -5.29
C TYR A 23 -6.00 7.10 -4.77
N LYS A 24 -6.23 7.20 -3.46
CA LYS A 24 -6.60 8.46 -2.80
C LYS A 24 -5.52 9.54 -2.98
N SER A 25 -4.27 9.19 -2.72
CA SER A 25 -3.13 10.12 -2.84
C SER A 25 -2.90 10.56 -4.27
N TRP A 26 -3.10 9.68 -5.25
CA TRP A 26 -2.98 10.02 -6.66
C TRP A 26 -4.07 10.98 -7.12
N GLN A 27 -5.32 10.79 -6.68
CA GLN A 27 -6.40 11.74 -6.95
C GLN A 27 -6.13 13.10 -6.30
N THR A 28 -5.71 13.12 -5.04
CA THR A 28 -5.34 14.37 -4.37
C THR A 28 -4.18 15.06 -5.07
N LEU A 29 -3.13 14.32 -5.45
CA LEU A 29 -2.00 14.88 -6.17
C LEU A 29 -2.43 15.49 -7.50
N ARG A 30 -3.25 14.80 -8.30
CA ARG A 30 -3.70 15.29 -9.62
C ARG A 30 -4.47 16.60 -9.57
N VAL A 31 -5.27 16.82 -8.52
CA VAL A 31 -6.14 18.01 -8.40
C VAL A 31 -5.46 19.14 -7.61
N SER A 32 -4.53 18.81 -6.72
CA SER A 32 -3.94 19.76 -5.75
C SER A 32 -2.47 20.08 -6.00
N MET A 33 -1.86 19.56 -7.09
CA MET A 33 -0.45 19.78 -7.37
C MET A 33 -0.16 21.27 -7.55
N ASN A 34 0.56 21.84 -6.59
CA ASN A 34 0.96 23.24 -6.58
C ASN A 34 2.43 23.35 -6.13
N GLY A 35 2.97 24.58 -6.09
CA GLY A 35 4.37 24.82 -5.70
C GLY A 35 4.75 24.39 -4.28
N HIS A 36 3.79 24.05 -3.42
CA HIS A 36 4.03 23.53 -2.07
C HIS A 36 4.00 21.99 -2.00
N THR A 37 3.64 21.31 -3.10
CA THR A 37 3.60 19.85 -3.15
C THR A 37 5.02 19.30 -3.23
N SER A 38 5.38 18.42 -2.29
CA SER A 38 6.70 17.78 -2.28
C SER A 38 6.94 17.00 -3.58
N LEU A 39 8.10 17.24 -4.21
CA LEU A 39 8.58 16.48 -5.38
C LEU A 39 8.76 14.98 -5.06
N PHE A 40 8.84 14.61 -3.78
CA PHE A 40 8.92 13.22 -3.34
C PHE A 40 7.57 12.50 -3.29
N MET A 41 6.45 13.22 -3.43
CA MET A 41 5.11 12.65 -3.31
C MET A 41 4.81 11.56 -4.39
N PRO A 42 5.16 11.74 -5.68
CA PRO A 42 5.03 10.67 -6.68
C PRO A 42 5.87 9.43 -6.36
N PHE A 43 7.09 9.62 -5.84
CA PHE A 43 7.95 8.50 -5.42
C PHE A 43 7.32 7.75 -4.25
N ALA A 44 6.78 8.46 -3.25
CA ALA A 44 6.09 7.85 -2.12
C ALA A 44 4.88 7.01 -2.56
N ILE A 45 4.12 7.49 -3.56
CA ILE A 45 2.99 6.75 -4.15
C ILE A 45 3.49 5.47 -4.83
N TRP A 46 4.57 5.54 -5.61
CA TRP A 46 5.17 4.37 -6.27
C TRP A 46 5.69 3.32 -5.29
N TYR A 47 6.40 3.75 -4.23
CA TYR A 47 6.86 2.83 -3.20
C TYR A 47 5.70 2.22 -2.41
N SER A 48 4.60 2.95 -2.21
CA SER A 48 3.40 2.41 -1.56
C SER A 48 2.79 1.24 -2.34
N VAL A 49 2.79 1.31 -3.68
CA VAL A 49 2.39 0.18 -4.54
C VAL A 49 3.34 -1.01 -4.37
N PHE A 50 4.64 -0.77 -4.43
CA PHE A 50 5.66 -1.80 -4.29
C PHE A 50 5.56 -2.53 -2.94
N PHE A 51 5.48 -1.79 -1.83
CA PHE A 51 5.30 -2.39 -0.51
C PHE A 51 3.94 -3.06 -0.35
N GLY A 52 2.88 -2.52 -0.97
CA GLY A 52 1.57 -3.18 -1.01
C GLY A 52 1.63 -4.57 -1.63
N LEU A 53 2.33 -4.73 -2.76
CA LEU A 53 2.57 -6.03 -3.39
C LEU A 53 3.36 -6.98 -2.49
N ILE A 54 4.41 -6.48 -1.82
CA ILE A 54 5.20 -7.28 -0.88
C ILE A 54 4.32 -7.79 0.26
N PHE A 55 3.49 -6.93 0.87
CA PHE A 55 2.61 -7.34 1.97
C PHE A 55 1.57 -8.37 1.53
N ILE A 56 1.00 -8.25 0.33
CA ILE A 56 0.11 -9.28 -0.22
C ILE A 56 0.87 -10.60 -0.45
N GLY A 57 2.06 -10.54 -1.04
CA GLY A 57 2.89 -11.72 -1.30
C GLY A 57 3.30 -12.45 -0.03
N LEU A 58 3.75 -11.72 0.99
CA LEU A 58 4.06 -12.26 2.32
C LEU A 58 2.81 -12.82 3.01
N GLY A 59 1.66 -12.14 2.86
CA GLY A 59 0.41 -12.60 3.42
C GLY A 59 -0.05 -13.92 2.80
N ILE A 60 0.05 -14.06 1.47
CA ILE A 60 -0.24 -15.32 0.76
C ILE A 60 0.76 -16.41 1.18
N ALA A 61 2.05 -16.09 1.26
CA ALA A 61 3.08 -17.05 1.66
C ALA A 61 2.89 -17.56 3.10
N ALA A 62 2.30 -16.76 4.00
CA ALA A 62 1.97 -17.19 5.35
C ALA A 62 0.69 -18.05 5.43
N LEU A 63 -0.15 -18.06 4.38
CA LEU A 63 -1.37 -18.88 4.31
C LEU A 63 -1.18 -20.21 3.57
N LEU A 64 -0.06 -20.37 2.87
CA LEU A 64 0.36 -21.59 2.17
C LEU A 64 1.16 -22.49 3.11
#